data_AF-A0A2P9F5S3-F1
#
_entry.id   AF-A0A2P9F5S3-F1
#
_cell.length_a   1.000
_cell.length_b   1.000
_cell.length_c   1.000
_cell.angle_alpha   90.00
_cell.angle_beta   90.00
_cell.angle_gamma   90.00
#
_symmetry.space_group_name_H-M   'P 1'
#
loop_
_entity.id
_entity.type
_entity.pdbx_description
1 polymer ?
#
loop_
_entity_poly.entity_id
_entity_poly.type
_entity_poly.pdbx_seq_one_letter_code
_entity_poly.pdbx_strand_id
1 'polypeptide(L)'
;MSSRTSPIALPAEQLTTMPVDTLARLLLRDMAASEPLYLTLWVKKIRRPHRRDRAVMGAVSEAVAWLRHHMYLVEDLGADAEGDWVMISRRGRQWLREPVSDRTGS
;
A
#
# COMPACT_ATOMS: atom_id res chain seq x y z
N MET A 1 -14.63 -5.93 -18.93
CA MET A 1 -13.24 -6.42 -19.07
C MET A 1 -12.47 -5.97 -17.84
N SER A 2 -12.44 -6.79 -16.79
CA SER A 2 -11.70 -6.45 -15.56
C SER A 2 -10.24 -6.83 -15.75
N SER A 3 -9.40 -5.84 -16.03
CA SER A 3 -7.95 -5.99 -15.93
C SER A 3 -7.64 -6.41 -14.50
N ARG A 4 -7.29 -7.69 -14.31
CA ARG A 4 -6.79 -8.21 -13.04
C ARG A 4 -5.38 -7.68 -12.90
N THR A 5 -5.24 -6.47 -12.38
CA THR A 5 -3.94 -5.94 -11.97
C THR A 5 -3.45 -6.88 -10.87
N SER A 6 -2.52 -7.77 -11.22
CA SER A 6 -1.86 -8.64 -10.24
C SER A 6 -1.22 -7.73 -9.18
N PRO A 7 -1.29 -8.09 -7.89
CA PRO A 7 -0.58 -7.34 -6.87
C PRO A 7 0.90 -7.25 -7.26
N ILE A 8 1.52 -6.12 -6.91
CA ILE A 8 2.98 -5.91 -7.03
C ILE A 8 3.73 -7.21 -6.72
N ALA A 9 4.29 -7.83 -7.76
CA ALA A 9 5.10 -9.03 -7.66
C ALA A 9 6.58 -8.64 -7.60
N LEU A 10 7.00 -8.08 -6.47
CA LEU A 10 8.41 -7.76 -6.24
C LEU A 10 9.14 -8.93 -5.57
N PRO A 11 10.44 -9.13 -5.86
CA PRO A 11 11.28 -10.03 -5.09
C PRO A 11 11.30 -9.65 -3.61
N ALA A 12 11.41 -10.64 -2.73
CA ALA A 12 11.46 -10.42 -1.27
C ALA A 12 12.56 -9.42 -0.88
N GLU A 13 13.75 -9.53 -1.48
CA GLU A 13 14.88 -8.64 -1.24
C GLU A 13 14.55 -7.17 -1.53
N GLN A 14 13.84 -6.88 -2.63
CA GLN A 14 13.42 -5.52 -2.95
C GLN A 14 12.38 -5.01 -1.97
N LEU A 15 11.46 -5.86 -1.50
CA LEU A 15 10.46 -5.48 -0.51
C LEU A 15 11.08 -5.13 0.85
N THR A 16 12.19 -5.77 1.23
CA THR A 16 12.81 -5.59 2.55
C THR A 16 13.90 -4.51 2.59
N THR A 17 14.49 -4.17 1.44
CA THR A 17 15.58 -3.17 1.36
C THR A 17 15.11 -1.80 0.89
N MET A 18 13.89 -1.71 0.35
CA MET A 18 13.33 -0.47 -0.15
C MET A 18 12.99 0.50 1.00
N PRO A 19 13.26 1.81 0.86
CA PRO A 19 12.81 2.81 1.81
C PRO A 19 11.30 2.73 2.04
N VAL A 20 10.86 2.88 3.30
CA VAL A 20 9.46 2.69 3.71
C VAL A 20 8.48 3.58 2.94
N ASP A 21 8.88 4.82 2.60
CA ASP A 21 8.09 5.78 1.85
C ASP A 21 7.96 5.39 0.37
N THR A 22 9.03 4.85 -0.21
CA THR A 22 9.05 4.32 -1.58
C THR A 22 8.16 3.09 -1.68
N LEU A 23 8.29 2.17 -0.72
CA LEU A 23 7.43 1.00 -0.63
C LEU A 23 5.97 1.42 -0.43
N ALA A 24 5.69 2.32 0.52
CA ALA A 24 4.37 2.88 0.76
C ALA A 24 3.75 3.51 -0.50
N ARG A 25 4.55 4.20 -1.31
CA ARG A 25 4.10 4.80 -2.56
C ARG A 25 3.73 3.76 -3.62
N LEU A 26 4.55 2.71 -3.77
CA LEU A 26 4.25 1.60 -4.66
C LEU A 26 2.96 0.90 -4.23
N LEU A 27 2.86 0.58 -2.94
CA LEU A 27 1.69 -0.01 -2.32
C LEU A 27 0.43 0.84 -2.57
N LEU A 28 0.50 2.15 -2.33
CA LEU A 28 -0.61 3.07 -2.58
C LEU A 28 -1.01 3.15 -4.06
N ARG A 29 -0.05 3.06 -4.98
CA ARG A 29 -0.29 3.07 -6.43
C ARG A 29 -0.96 1.79 -6.92
N ASP A 30 -0.50 0.63 -6.47
CA ASP A 30 -1.12 -0.67 -6.79
C ASP A 30 -2.54 -0.77 -6.23
N MET A 31 -2.71 -0.26 -5.01
CA MET A 31 -4.02 -0.14 -4.39
C MET A 31 -4.92 0.82 -5.20
N ALA A 32 -4.43 1.97 -5.66
CA ALA A 32 -5.20 2.89 -6.51
C ALA A 32 -5.67 2.26 -7.84
N ALA A 33 -4.93 1.26 -8.35
CA ALA A 33 -5.27 0.55 -9.58
C ALA A 33 -6.24 -0.63 -9.37
N SER A 34 -6.63 -0.91 -8.12
CA SER A 34 -7.46 -2.06 -7.72
C SER A 34 -8.76 -1.57 -7.09
N GLU A 35 -9.89 -1.58 -7.81
CA GLU A 35 -11.21 -1.28 -7.25
C GLU A 35 -12.10 -2.54 -7.15
N PRO A 36 -12.92 -2.71 -6.09
CA PRO A 36 -13.03 -1.93 -4.85
C PRO A 36 -12.00 -2.33 -3.74
N LEU A 37 -11.76 -1.43 -2.77
CA LEU A 37 -10.65 -1.51 -1.80
C LEU A 37 -11.04 -1.98 -0.40
N TYR A 38 -10.68 -3.22 -0.10
CA TYR A 38 -10.57 -3.73 1.26
C TYR A 38 -9.09 -3.86 1.62
N LEU A 39 -8.60 -3.04 2.55
CA LEU A 39 -7.18 -3.05 2.92
C LEU A 39 -6.75 -4.45 3.35
N THR A 40 -7.57 -5.14 4.13
CA THR A 40 -7.29 -6.49 4.63
C THR A 40 -7.20 -7.52 3.51
N LEU A 41 -8.07 -7.46 2.49
CA LEU A 41 -7.98 -8.37 1.34
C LEU A 41 -6.77 -8.06 0.46
N TRP A 42 -6.47 -6.78 0.25
CA TRP A 42 -5.33 -6.36 -0.55
C TRP A 42 -3.99 -6.71 0.13
N VAL A 43 -3.86 -6.42 1.42
CA VAL A 43 -2.70 -6.84 2.23
C VAL A 43 -2.56 -8.36 2.23
N LYS A 44 -3.67 -9.11 2.36
CA LYS A 44 -3.64 -10.58 2.24
C LYS A 44 -3.11 -11.05 0.89
N LYS A 45 -3.43 -10.38 -0.22
CA LYS A 45 -2.93 -10.74 -1.56
C LYS A 45 -1.41 -10.62 -1.65
N ILE A 46 -0.83 -9.54 -1.12
CA ILE A 46 0.62 -9.34 -1.09
C ILE A 46 1.29 -10.29 -0.11
N ARG A 47 0.68 -10.51 1.06
CA ARG A 47 1.26 -11.36 2.10
C ARG A 47 1.19 -12.86 1.78
N ARG A 48 0.17 -13.33 1.04
CA ARG A 48 -0.05 -14.76 0.76
C ARG A 48 1.17 -15.47 0.14
N PRO A 49 1.82 -14.94 -0.93
CA PRO A 49 3.03 -15.56 -1.48
C PRO A 49 4.21 -15.53 -0.50
N HIS A 50 4.29 -14.52 0.37
CA HIS A 50 5.40 -14.32 1.31
C HIS A 50 5.06 -14.74 2.76
N ARG A 51 4.01 -15.54 2.98
CA ARG A 51 3.47 -15.84 4.33
C ARG A 51 4.49 -16.42 5.32
N ARG A 52 5.57 -17.01 4.82
CA ARG A 52 6.66 -17.60 5.62
C ARG A 52 7.84 -16.64 5.82
N ASP A 53 7.88 -15.53 5.09
CA ASP A 53 8.93 -14.53 5.13
C ASP A 53 8.53 -13.37 6.07
N ARG A 54 9.03 -13.44 7.31
CA ARG A 54 8.71 -12.44 8.34
C ARG A 54 9.24 -11.04 8.01
N ALA A 55 10.34 -10.94 7.28
CA ALA A 55 10.92 -9.65 6.91
C ALA A 55 10.00 -8.93 5.91
N VAL A 56 9.51 -9.64 4.89
CA VAL A 56 8.53 -9.09 3.94
C VAL A 56 7.22 -8.72 4.64
N MET A 57 6.73 -9.54 5.58
CA MET A 57 5.54 -9.20 6.36
C MET A 57 5.74 -7.91 7.17
N GLY A 58 6.93 -7.73 7.76
CA GLY A 58 7.33 -6.54 8.50
C GLY A 58 7.30 -5.30 7.62
N ALA A 59 8.05 -5.31 6.52
CA ALA A 59 8.16 -4.18 5.60
C ALA A 59 6.79 -3.73 5.05
N VAL A 60 5.92 -4.67 4.66
CA VAL A 60 4.56 -4.36 4.19
C VAL A 60 3.70 -3.77 5.31
N SER A 61 3.83 -4.28 6.55
CA SER A 61 3.10 -3.72 7.71
C SER A 61 3.55 -2.30 8.01
N GLU A 62 4.86 -2.05 7.99
CA GLU A 62 5.46 -0.76 8.26
C GLU A 62 5.04 0.28 7.22
N ALA A 63 5.09 -0.07 5.94
CA ALA A 63 4.64 0.82 4.87
C ALA A 63 3.15 1.16 4.95
N VAL A 64 2.29 0.19 5.30
CA VAL A 64 0.85 0.46 5.53
C VAL A 64 0.63 1.36 6.75
N ALA A 65 1.36 1.14 7.84
CA ALA A 65 1.30 1.99 9.03
C ALA A 65 1.76 3.42 8.71
N TRP A 66 2.82 3.57 7.91
CA TRP A 66 3.31 4.85 7.43
C TRP A 66 2.25 5.59 6.62
N LEU A 67 1.55 4.91 5.71
CA LEU A 67 0.46 5.49 4.91
C LEU A 67 -0.70 5.99 5.78
N ARG A 68 -1.09 5.22 6.81
CA ARG A 68 -2.13 5.60 7.77
C ARG A 68 -1.69 6.80 8.61
N HIS A 69 -0.46 6.77 9.14
CA HIS A 69 0.10 7.86 9.94
C HIS A 69 0.11 9.19 9.19
N HIS A 70 0.42 9.16 7.89
CA HIS A 70 0.44 10.36 7.05
C HIS A 70 -0.92 10.72 6.43
N MET A 71 -2.00 10.05 6.85
CA MET A 71 -3.37 10.29 6.38
C MET A 71 -3.52 10.14 4.86
N TYR A 72 -2.73 9.27 4.23
CA TYR A 72 -2.88 8.92 2.82
C TYR A 72 -3.94 7.85 2.59
N LEU A 73 -4.20 7.05 3.64
CA LEU A 73 -5.34 6.15 3.76
C LEU A 73 -6.27 6.71 4.83
N VAL A 74 -7.56 6.77 4.52
CA VAL A 74 -8.62 7.10 5.48
C VAL A 74 -9.58 5.93 5.58
N GLU A 75 -9.98 5.60 6.81
CA GLU A 75 -11.04 4.63 7.04
C GLU A 75 -12.36 5.23 6.57
N ASP A 76 -13.07 4.51 5.70
CA ASP A 76 -14.44 4.88 5.37
C ASP A 76 -15.34 4.34 6.47
N LEU A 77 -15.53 5.15 7.51
CA LEU A 77 -16.44 4.87 8.64
C LEU A 77 -17.90 5.08 8.22
N GLY A 78 -18.30 4.57 7.05
CA GLY A 78 -19.69 4.49 6.66
C GLY A 78 -20.45 3.72 7.74
N ALA A 79 -21.55 4.29 8.24
CA ALA A 79 -22.28 3.80 9.42
C ALA A 79 -22.75 2.33 9.33
N ASP A 80 -22.69 1.73 8.15
CA ASP A 80 -23.16 0.37 7.85
C ASP A 80 -22.07 -0.53 7.21
N ALA A 81 -20.81 -0.09 7.19
CA ALA A 81 -19.74 -0.81 6.50
C ALA A 81 -19.08 -1.85 7.42
N GLU A 82 -19.49 -3.12 7.32
CA GLU A 82 -18.71 -4.23 7.90
C GLU A 82 -17.37 -4.37 7.14
N GLY A 83 -16.26 -4.01 7.80
CA GLY A 83 -14.88 -4.24 7.34
C GLY A 83 -13.96 -3.00 7.37
N ASP A 84 -12.65 -3.22 7.29
CA ASP A 84 -11.61 -2.17 7.17
C ASP A 84 -11.62 -1.55 5.75
N TRP A 85 -12.71 -0.88 5.40
CA TRP A 85 -12.78 -0.09 4.18
C TRP A 85 -11.80 1.07 4.29
N VAL A 86 -10.87 1.15 3.35
CA VAL A 86 -9.96 2.29 3.27
C VAL A 86 -10.07 2.94 1.90
N MET A 87 -10.17 4.27 1.93
CA MET A 87 -10.07 5.08 0.74
C MET A 87 -8.72 5.77 0.70
N ILE A 88 -8.21 5.96 -0.51
CA ILE A 88 -7.08 6.86 -0.72
C ILE A 88 -7.59 8.28 -0.54
N SER A 89 -7.06 8.99 0.46
CA SER A 89 -7.44 10.36 0.77
C SER A 89 -7.08 11.32 -0.38
N ARG A 90 -7.65 12.53 -0.39
CA ARG A 90 -7.24 13.58 -1.34
C ARG A 90 -5.74 13.84 -1.27
N ARG A 91 -5.18 13.81 -0.06
CA ARG A 91 -3.74 13.97 0.19
C ARG A 91 -2.94 12.81 -0.41
N GLY A 92 -3.42 11.57 -0.26
CA GLY A 92 -2.80 10.38 -0.87
C GLY A 92 -2.79 10.44 -2.39
N ARG A 93 -3.90 10.88 -3.00
CA ARG A 93 -4.00 11.07 -4.44
C ARG A 93 -3.07 12.18 -4.95
N GLN A 94 -2.91 13.27 -4.20
CA GLN A 94 -1.96 14.33 -4.53
C GLN A 94 -0.52 13.83 -4.44
N TRP A 95 -0.19 13.13 -3.35
CA TRP A 95 1.13 12.56 -3.15
C TRP A 95 1.51 11.63 -4.31
N LEU A 96 0.63 10.74 -4.77
CA LEU A 96 0.89 9.89 -5.94
C LEU A 96 1.23 10.64 -7.24
N ARG A 97 0.84 11.91 -7.37
CA ARG A 97 1.13 12.76 -8.54
C ARG A 97 2.43 13.54 -8.40
N GLU A 98 2.94 13.68 -7.18
CA GLU A 98 4.24 14.32 -6.95
C GLU A 98 5.34 13.43 -7.54
N PRO A 99 6.37 13.99 -8.20
CA PRO A 99 7.53 13.21 -8.60
C PRO A 99 8.15 12.57 -7.36
N VAL A 100 8.63 11.33 -7.50
CA VAL A 100 9.45 10.71 -6.46
C VAL A 100 10.69 11.60 -6.35
N SER A 101 10.75 12.40 -5.29
CA SER A 101 11.94 13.21 -5.05
C SER A 101 13.03 12.23 -4.65
N ASP A 102 14.06 12.12 -5.47
CA ASP A 102 15.32 11.47 -5.09
C ASP A 102 15.91 12.29 -3.93
N ARG A 103 15.45 12.05 -2.70
CA ARG A 103 16.12 12.52 -1.49
C ARG A 103 17.32 11.60 -1.22
N THR A 104 18.22 11.55 -2.18
CA THR A 104 19.63 11.19 -2.01
C THR A 104 20.41 12.49 -2.17
N GLY A 105 20.52 13.25 -1.07
CA GLY A 105 21.46 14.38 -0.99
C GLY A 105 20.88 15.65 -0.39
N SER A 106 20.99 15.79 0.93
CA SER A 106 21.38 17.03 1.62
C SER A 106 21.82 16.68 3.03
#